data_AF-A0A8J5X9Q6-F1
#
_entry.id   AF-A0A8J5X9Q6-F1
#
_cell.length_a   1.000
_cell.length_b   1.000
_cell.length_c   1.000
_cell.angle_alpha   90.00
_cell.angle_beta   90.00
_cell.angle_gamma   90.00
#
_symmetry.space_group_name_H-M   'P 1'
#
loop_
_entity.id
_entity.type
_entity.pdbx_description
1 polymer ?
#
loop_
_entity_poly.entity_id
_entity_poly.type
_entity_poly.pdbx_seq_one_letter_code
_entity_poly.pdbx_strand_id
1 'polypeptide(L)'
;MAALVASAALLVFAASSAASDEGQARAAGALTASRARHSTFWTWDDGREPVRRRLDTDDVRFPPGFLWGVASAAHQVEGGCANNNWARWEEGRDAAGAPRPRAGAACEHWTRFREDIELMRSLGLTSYRFSIEWSKIEPAPGVFDGEAIAHYHEVLDALRAAGIAPMITLFHFTIPAWFEELGGFEVESNNGFFVAFAQRAFAEYGGKCELWCTVNEPEVYVEGGYSSGKFPPCKQDMHLAAVVLRNLLEAHVLVYAALKAMPGGAAAQIGLVKDIFQFEPYNAYSPLDTAAASIVDSIMNESILRFLRTGHFSFWMPGQVRLTRTNTRAPASYDFIGLNYYSHHHVRVRLPSARAPHPFELLHLPREEALMTDLAYPMYPEGFYHALVRVGKLGKPVYVTESGVADARDDIRSLHLRRYLYALSCALADGVDVRGYYHWTLMDNFEWAEGYAAKFGLFACDPQSQVRVPRPSADVLRRIIARHASGEAVLQPREAERQAVGAREETLPLLPADGRPTASLAGTAAATAAPAGGFSGVQPPPVAATMPSAVAAEGLAAPSGAAEPLEVVASLPPLEAAEGEARGDAEVPRAPASAEERETH
;
A
#
# COMPACT_ATOMS: atom_id res chain seq x y z
N MET A 1 13.54 22.28 -23.70
CA MET A 1 13.40 21.16 -22.75
C MET A 1 12.01 20.53 -22.76
N ALA A 2 10.92 21.23 -22.41
CA ALA A 2 9.57 20.62 -22.32
C ALA A 2 9.15 19.80 -23.56
N ALA A 3 9.40 20.30 -24.78
CA ALA A 3 9.12 19.55 -26.02
C ALA A 3 10.00 18.30 -26.22
N LEU A 4 11.24 18.29 -25.71
CA LEU A 4 12.13 17.12 -25.77
C LEU A 4 11.74 16.05 -24.75
N VAL A 5 11.26 16.45 -23.57
CA VAL A 5 10.64 15.55 -22.58
C VAL A 5 9.35 14.96 -23.14
N ALA A 6 8.54 15.74 -23.86
CA ALA A 6 7.34 15.25 -24.54
C ALA A 6 7.66 14.22 -25.64
N SER A 7 8.67 14.47 -26.50
CA SER A 7 9.06 13.49 -27.53
C SER A 7 9.68 12.22 -26.97
N ALA A 8 10.38 12.27 -25.82
CA ALA A 8 10.90 11.08 -25.15
C ALA A 8 9.78 10.28 -24.43
N ALA A 9 8.70 10.94 -24.00
CA ALA A 9 7.56 10.30 -23.37
C ALA A 9 6.58 9.61 -24.35
N LEU A 10 6.78 9.75 -25.66
CA LEU A 10 5.83 9.28 -26.68
C LEU A 10 5.92 7.77 -27.04
N LEU A 11 6.78 7.01 -26.35
CA LEU A 11 7.08 5.59 -26.61
C LEU A 11 7.18 4.77 -25.31
N VAL A 12 6.35 5.10 -24.33
CA VAL A 12 6.42 4.65 -22.94
C VAL A 12 5.51 3.42 -22.71
N PHE A 13 6.02 2.42 -21.98
CA PHE A 13 5.29 1.27 -21.41
C PHE A 13 4.30 0.49 -22.31
N ALA A 14 4.84 -0.50 -23.01
CA ALA A 14 4.35 -1.88 -22.91
C ALA A 14 5.54 -2.75 -22.48
N ALA A 15 5.32 -3.74 -21.61
CA ALA A 15 6.31 -4.56 -20.90
C ALA A 15 7.27 -3.82 -19.92
N SER A 16 7.03 -4.07 -18.62
CA SER A 16 8.05 -4.02 -17.57
C SER A 16 8.97 -5.24 -17.75
N SER A 17 9.97 -5.12 -18.62
CA SER A 17 10.95 -6.19 -18.83
C SER A 17 11.83 -6.34 -17.60
N ALA A 18 12.02 -7.57 -17.13
CA ALA A 18 13.05 -7.90 -16.16
C ALA A 18 14.39 -7.25 -16.54
N ALA A 19 15.03 -6.59 -15.58
CA ALA A 19 16.47 -6.69 -15.52
C ALA A 19 16.76 -8.18 -15.26
N SER A 20 17.11 -8.91 -16.32
CA SER A 20 17.64 -10.27 -16.20
C SER A 20 18.82 -10.27 -15.24
N ASP A 21 19.19 -11.43 -14.70
CA ASP A 21 20.37 -11.54 -13.82
C ASP A 21 21.62 -10.91 -14.46
N GLU A 22 21.76 -10.99 -15.79
CA GLU A 22 22.80 -10.27 -16.56
C GLU A 22 22.68 -8.74 -16.51
N GLY A 23 21.46 -8.20 -16.57
CA GLY A 23 21.17 -6.77 -16.49
C GLY A 23 21.50 -6.20 -15.11
N GLN A 24 21.16 -6.95 -14.06
CA GLN A 24 21.50 -6.61 -12.67
C GLN A 24 23.01 -6.72 -12.42
N ALA A 25 23.64 -7.83 -12.83
CA ALA A 25 25.07 -8.05 -12.68
C ALA A 25 25.92 -7.01 -13.44
N ARG A 26 25.48 -6.55 -14.62
CA ARG A 26 26.17 -5.47 -15.35
C ARG A 26 25.96 -4.10 -14.74
N ALA A 27 24.83 -3.84 -14.08
CA ALA A 27 24.64 -2.61 -13.32
C ALA A 27 25.61 -2.54 -12.12
N ALA A 28 25.81 -3.66 -11.42
CA ALA A 28 26.84 -3.79 -10.37
C ALA A 28 28.26 -3.52 -10.89
N GLY A 29 28.61 -4.03 -12.08
CA GLY A 29 29.94 -3.80 -12.68
C GLY A 29 30.23 -2.36 -13.12
N ALA A 30 29.21 -1.52 -13.31
CA ALA A 30 29.35 -0.13 -13.77
C ALA A 30 29.36 0.92 -12.63
N LEU A 31 29.21 0.48 -11.37
CA LEU A 31 28.96 1.38 -10.22
C LEU A 31 30.19 2.18 -9.74
N THR A 32 31.41 1.76 -10.10
CA THR A 32 32.68 2.40 -9.68
C THR A 32 32.89 3.87 -10.12
N ALA A 33 31.94 4.46 -10.86
CA ALA A 33 32.01 5.84 -11.33
C ALA A 33 30.83 6.75 -10.89
N SER A 34 29.82 6.25 -10.16
CA SER A 34 28.67 7.06 -9.73
C SER A 34 28.83 7.57 -8.29
N ARG A 35 29.49 8.73 -8.12
CA ARG A 35 29.56 9.46 -6.84
C ARG A 35 28.23 10.13 -6.48
N ALA A 36 27.16 9.35 -6.36
CA ALA A 36 25.91 9.82 -5.78
C ALA A 36 26.06 9.89 -4.26
N ARG A 37 26.53 11.04 -3.74
CA ARG A 37 26.58 11.31 -2.29
C ARG A 37 25.17 11.53 -1.75
N HIS A 38 24.42 10.45 -1.62
CA HIS A 38 23.19 10.44 -0.83
C HIS A 38 23.55 10.49 0.66
N SER A 39 22.81 11.31 1.41
CA SER A 39 22.97 11.40 2.85
C SER A 39 22.50 10.10 3.49
N THR A 40 23.43 9.25 3.95
CA THR A 40 23.14 8.18 4.90
C THR A 40 22.59 8.81 6.18
N PHE A 41 21.27 8.86 6.32
CA PHE A 41 20.58 9.41 7.50
C PHE A 41 21.05 8.68 8.77
N TRP A 42 21.36 7.39 8.64
CA TRP A 42 22.02 6.55 9.63
C TRP A 42 23.29 5.91 9.05
N THR A 43 24.37 5.88 9.82
CA THR A 43 25.56 5.06 9.52
C THR A 43 25.44 3.73 10.24
N TRP A 44 24.94 2.71 9.54
CA TRP A 44 24.73 1.39 10.13
C TRP A 44 26.04 0.66 10.42
N ASP A 45 26.05 -0.12 11.50
CA ASP A 45 27.09 -1.11 11.74
C ASP A 45 26.95 -2.23 10.69
N ASP A 46 27.94 -2.33 9.79
CA ASP A 46 28.07 -3.36 8.76
C ASP A 46 29.17 -4.39 9.09
N GLY A 47 29.84 -4.23 10.24
CA GLY A 47 30.94 -5.07 10.70
C GLY A 47 32.28 -4.90 9.95
N ARG A 48 32.43 -3.90 9.06
CA ARG A 48 33.62 -3.76 8.19
C ARG A 48 34.55 -2.61 8.55
N GLU A 49 34.07 -1.56 9.22
CA GLU A 49 34.82 -0.32 9.49
C GLU A 49 35.05 -0.04 10.99
N PRO A 50 36.26 0.41 11.41
CA PRO A 50 36.55 0.77 12.80
C PRO A 50 35.97 2.14 13.20
N VAL A 51 34.74 2.11 13.70
CA VAL A 51 34.10 3.13 14.56
C VAL A 51 33.88 4.52 13.94
N ARG A 52 32.68 4.71 13.38
CA ARG A 52 31.86 5.89 13.68
C ARG A 52 30.71 5.49 14.60
N ARG A 53 30.28 6.42 15.46
CA ARG A 53 29.31 6.27 16.57
C ARG A 53 28.30 5.12 16.34
N ARG A 54 28.59 3.96 16.95
CA ARG A 54 27.81 2.72 16.77
C ARG A 54 26.34 2.99 17.12
N LEU A 55 25.44 2.82 16.14
CA LEU A 55 24.00 2.90 16.38
C LEU A 55 23.56 1.68 17.18
N ASP A 56 22.95 1.92 18.33
CA ASP A 56 22.38 0.85 19.14
C ASP A 56 20.95 0.54 18.66
N THR A 57 20.83 -0.48 17.81
CA THR A 57 19.51 -0.97 17.36
C THR A 57 18.69 -1.64 18.46
N ASP A 58 19.24 -1.82 19.67
CA ASP A 58 18.51 -2.32 20.85
C ASP A 58 17.95 -1.18 21.74
N ASP A 59 18.28 0.11 21.51
CA ASP A 59 17.60 1.28 22.10
C ASP A 59 16.38 1.67 21.26
N VAL A 60 15.37 0.81 21.31
CA VAL A 60 14.06 1.01 20.66
C VAL A 60 12.99 1.17 21.72
N ARG A 61 11.98 2.01 21.44
CA ARG A 61 10.90 2.33 22.37
C ARG A 61 9.57 2.45 21.65
N PHE A 62 8.54 1.83 22.22
CA PHE A 62 7.19 1.78 21.66
C PHE A 62 6.18 2.28 22.71
N PRO A 63 5.03 2.85 22.29
CA PRO A 63 4.02 3.30 23.23
C PRO A 63 3.35 2.13 23.96
N PRO A 64 2.75 2.34 25.15
CA PRO A 64 1.86 1.36 25.76
C PRO A 64 0.69 1.01 24.82
N GLY A 65 0.28 -0.25 24.78
CA GLY A 65 -0.80 -0.71 23.90
C GLY A 65 -0.44 -0.84 22.41
N PHE A 66 0.83 -0.66 22.03
CA PHE A 66 1.30 -0.91 20.67
C PHE A 66 1.04 -2.37 20.25
N LEU A 67 0.40 -2.57 19.10
CA LEU A 67 0.07 -3.90 18.59
C LEU A 67 1.29 -4.55 17.93
N TRP A 68 1.63 -5.76 18.38
CA TRP A 68 2.66 -6.60 17.76
C TRP A 68 1.98 -7.75 17.05
N GLY A 69 2.20 -7.86 15.73
CA GLY A 69 1.52 -8.86 14.93
C GLY A 69 2.34 -9.44 13.80
N VAL A 70 1.67 -10.33 13.09
CA VAL A 70 2.09 -10.89 11.80
C VAL A 70 0.96 -10.69 10.80
N ALA A 71 1.29 -10.66 9.52
CA ALA A 71 0.33 -10.53 8.43
C ALA A 71 0.34 -11.74 7.48
N SER A 72 -0.81 -12.07 6.90
CA SER A 72 -0.99 -13.07 5.85
C SER A 72 -2.10 -12.67 4.85
N ALA A 73 -2.16 -13.36 3.72
CA ALA A 73 -3.28 -13.30 2.78
C ALA A 73 -3.85 -14.70 2.54
N ALA A 74 -5.17 -14.81 2.45
CA ALA A 74 -5.91 -16.07 2.38
C ALA A 74 -5.36 -17.03 1.32
N HIS A 75 -5.27 -16.58 0.06
CA HIS A 75 -4.76 -17.37 -1.06
C HIS A 75 -3.31 -17.86 -0.88
N GLN A 76 -2.50 -17.11 -0.12
CA GLN A 76 -1.09 -17.44 0.09
C GLN A 76 -0.86 -18.50 1.16
N VAL A 77 -1.79 -18.66 2.13
CA VAL A 77 -1.60 -19.55 3.30
C VAL A 77 -2.71 -20.59 3.53
N GLU A 78 -3.96 -20.31 3.18
CA GLU A 78 -5.10 -21.16 3.56
C GLU A 78 -5.14 -22.51 2.85
N GLY A 79 -4.94 -22.50 1.54
CA GLY A 79 -5.21 -23.62 0.65
C GLY A 79 -6.68 -23.71 0.26
N GLY A 80 -6.97 -24.45 -0.82
CA GLY A 80 -8.35 -24.68 -1.28
C GLY A 80 -9.06 -23.47 -1.90
N CYS A 81 -8.34 -22.38 -2.19
CA CYS A 81 -8.88 -21.23 -2.93
C CYS A 81 -8.98 -21.55 -4.42
N ALA A 82 -10.06 -22.24 -4.84
CA ALA A 82 -10.17 -22.80 -6.18
C ALA A 82 -10.96 -21.96 -7.20
N ASN A 83 -11.73 -20.96 -6.77
CA ASN A 83 -12.72 -20.25 -7.61
C ASN A 83 -12.47 -18.74 -7.70
N ASN A 84 -11.21 -18.32 -7.79
CA ASN A 84 -10.80 -16.93 -7.96
C ASN A 84 -9.91 -16.71 -9.20
N ASN A 85 -9.67 -15.44 -9.53
CA ASN A 85 -8.79 -15.00 -10.61
C ASN A 85 -7.38 -15.61 -10.55
N TRP A 86 -6.79 -15.74 -9.35
CA TRP A 86 -5.48 -16.34 -9.14
C TRP A 86 -5.47 -17.83 -9.43
N ALA A 87 -6.42 -18.60 -8.91
CA ALA A 87 -6.56 -20.03 -9.18
C ALA A 87 -6.65 -20.32 -10.69
N ARG A 88 -7.43 -19.51 -11.42
CA ARG A 88 -7.51 -19.56 -12.90
C ARG A 88 -6.20 -19.17 -13.58
N TRP A 89 -5.50 -18.16 -13.07
CA TRP A 89 -4.20 -17.73 -13.57
C TRP A 89 -3.15 -18.84 -13.42
N GLU A 90 -3.12 -19.55 -12.30
CA GLU A 90 -2.22 -20.67 -11.97
C GLU A 90 -2.37 -21.88 -12.90
N GLU A 91 -3.51 -22.02 -13.58
CA GLU A 91 -3.71 -23.06 -14.60
C GLU A 91 -2.93 -22.81 -15.89
N GLY A 92 -2.57 -21.54 -16.13
CA GLY A 92 -1.92 -21.08 -17.35
C GLY A 92 -0.41 -21.27 -17.41
N ARG A 93 0.18 -20.58 -18.38
CA ARG A 93 1.63 -20.51 -18.62
C ARG A 93 2.11 -19.06 -18.62
N ASP A 94 3.37 -18.85 -18.27
CA ASP A 94 4.01 -17.55 -18.36
C ASP A 94 4.34 -17.16 -19.83
N ALA A 95 4.94 -15.98 -20.01
CA ALA A 95 5.34 -15.50 -21.34
C ALA A 95 6.48 -16.32 -21.98
N ALA A 96 7.21 -17.12 -21.21
CA ALA A 96 8.23 -18.06 -21.71
C ALA A 96 7.64 -19.45 -22.04
N GLY A 97 6.36 -19.68 -21.74
CA GLY A 97 5.68 -20.95 -21.93
C GLY A 97 5.88 -21.96 -20.79
N ALA A 98 6.54 -21.58 -19.69
CA ALA A 98 6.63 -22.42 -18.50
C ALA A 98 5.27 -22.46 -17.76
N PRO A 99 4.91 -23.57 -17.08
CA PRO A 99 3.75 -23.59 -16.20
C PRO A 99 3.92 -22.54 -15.10
N ARG A 100 2.85 -21.81 -14.79
CA ARG A 100 2.86 -20.86 -13.67
C ARG A 100 2.99 -21.60 -12.33
N PRO A 101 3.58 -20.98 -11.29
CA PRO A 101 3.57 -21.56 -9.95
C PRO A 101 2.13 -21.69 -9.46
N ARG A 102 1.86 -22.64 -8.56
CA ARG A 102 0.53 -22.90 -8.02
C ARG A 102 0.53 -22.85 -6.49
N ALA A 103 -0.50 -22.25 -5.89
CA ALA A 103 -0.70 -22.25 -4.44
C ALA A 103 -1.06 -23.66 -3.96
N GLY A 104 -2.07 -24.29 -4.57
CA GLY A 104 -2.49 -25.65 -4.22
C GLY A 104 -2.96 -25.77 -2.77
N ALA A 105 -2.21 -26.53 -1.95
CA ALA A 105 -2.48 -26.67 -0.52
C ALA A 105 -2.05 -25.45 0.32
N ALA A 106 -1.27 -24.52 -0.24
CA ALA A 106 -0.65 -23.42 0.49
C ALA A 106 0.09 -23.94 1.74
N CYS A 107 -0.13 -23.30 2.88
CA CYS A 107 0.35 -23.74 4.18
C CYS A 107 -0.73 -24.52 4.95
N GLU A 108 -1.81 -24.98 4.32
CA GLU A 108 -2.98 -25.61 4.97
C GLU A 108 -3.56 -24.77 6.14
N HIS A 109 -3.35 -23.44 6.18
CA HIS A 109 -3.75 -22.59 7.31
C HIS A 109 -5.26 -22.69 7.59
N TRP A 110 -6.09 -22.98 6.57
CA TRP A 110 -7.52 -23.26 6.72
C TRP A 110 -7.81 -24.38 7.73
N THR A 111 -6.97 -25.42 7.79
CA THR A 111 -7.14 -26.52 8.75
C THR A 111 -6.25 -26.36 9.99
N ARG A 112 -5.12 -25.67 9.84
CA ARG A 112 -4.05 -25.54 10.85
C ARG A 112 -4.05 -24.24 11.65
N PHE A 113 -5.00 -23.33 11.43
CA PHE A 113 -5.02 -22.02 12.09
C PHE A 113 -4.86 -22.08 13.61
N ARG A 114 -5.36 -23.13 14.28
CA ARG A 114 -5.18 -23.34 15.73
C ARG A 114 -3.72 -23.61 16.11
N GLU A 115 -3.00 -24.41 15.31
CA GLU A 115 -1.55 -24.65 15.47
C GLU A 115 -0.79 -23.32 15.26
N ASP A 116 -1.12 -22.60 14.19
CA ASP A 116 -0.47 -21.34 13.83
C ASP A 116 -0.75 -20.21 14.84
N ILE A 117 -1.93 -20.18 15.46
CA ILE A 117 -2.27 -19.26 16.56
C ILE A 117 -1.40 -19.54 17.79
N GLU A 118 -1.15 -20.80 18.15
CA GLU A 118 -0.22 -21.10 19.26
C GLU A 118 1.23 -20.70 18.92
N LEU A 119 1.64 -20.75 17.65
CA LEU A 119 2.91 -20.14 17.21
C LEU A 119 2.91 -18.62 17.44
N MET A 120 1.84 -17.91 17.08
CA MET A 120 1.71 -16.47 17.35
C MET A 120 1.81 -16.14 18.84
N ARG A 121 1.15 -16.93 19.70
CA ARG A 121 1.23 -16.80 21.16
C ARG A 121 2.65 -17.06 21.68
N SER A 122 3.36 -18.04 21.13
CA SER A 122 4.75 -18.36 21.51
C SER A 122 5.72 -17.20 21.25
N LEU A 123 5.42 -16.35 20.26
CA LEU A 123 6.14 -15.12 19.95
C LEU A 123 5.72 -13.91 20.80
N GLY A 124 4.63 -14.02 21.57
CA GLY A 124 4.05 -12.91 22.34
C GLY A 124 3.25 -11.91 21.50
N LEU A 125 2.81 -12.30 20.29
CA LEU A 125 2.02 -11.41 19.43
C LEU A 125 0.65 -11.09 20.06
N THR A 126 0.22 -9.85 19.89
CA THR A 126 -1.05 -9.31 20.40
C THR A 126 -2.07 -9.04 19.28
N SER A 127 -1.68 -9.17 18.01
CA SER A 127 -2.60 -9.05 16.88
C SER A 127 -2.23 -9.93 15.68
N TYR A 128 -3.23 -10.29 14.86
CA TYR A 128 -3.05 -11.00 13.60
C TYR A 128 -3.82 -10.30 12.50
N ARG A 129 -3.12 -9.87 11.45
CA ARG A 129 -3.73 -9.36 10.23
C ARG A 129 -3.84 -10.49 9.21
N PHE A 130 -5.04 -10.72 8.71
CA PHE A 130 -5.29 -11.71 7.66
C PHE A 130 -6.35 -11.20 6.70
N SER A 131 -6.34 -11.69 5.45
CA SER A 131 -7.49 -11.49 4.56
C SER A 131 -8.49 -12.62 4.68
N ILE A 132 -9.75 -12.34 4.38
CA ILE A 132 -10.77 -13.36 4.13
C ILE A 132 -10.90 -13.58 2.62
N GLU A 133 -11.12 -14.82 2.18
CA GLU A 133 -11.23 -15.15 0.75
C GLU A 133 -12.66 -14.93 0.25
N TRP A 134 -12.86 -13.89 -0.56
CA TRP A 134 -14.16 -13.56 -1.13
C TRP A 134 -14.74 -14.74 -1.94
N SER A 135 -13.92 -15.46 -2.73
CA SER A 135 -14.42 -16.59 -3.53
C SER A 135 -14.88 -17.82 -2.72
N LYS A 136 -14.45 -17.94 -1.45
CA LYS A 136 -14.95 -18.95 -0.52
C LYS A 136 -16.25 -18.51 0.15
N ILE A 137 -16.35 -17.25 0.55
CA ILE A 137 -17.54 -16.71 1.23
C ILE A 137 -18.71 -16.51 0.25
N GLU A 138 -18.43 -16.06 -0.98
CA GLU A 138 -19.43 -15.79 -2.03
C GLU A 138 -19.01 -16.49 -3.35
N PRO A 139 -19.13 -17.83 -3.45
CA PRO A 139 -18.70 -18.59 -4.62
C PRO A 139 -19.47 -18.30 -5.91
N ALA A 140 -20.68 -17.72 -5.82
CA ALA A 140 -21.48 -17.23 -6.94
C ALA A 140 -22.23 -15.94 -6.52
N PRO A 141 -22.64 -15.06 -7.47
CA PRO A 141 -23.20 -13.75 -7.12
C PRO A 141 -24.42 -13.88 -6.19
N GLY A 142 -24.35 -13.29 -4.99
CA GLY A 142 -25.41 -13.35 -3.97
C GLY A 142 -25.58 -14.71 -3.27
N VAL A 143 -24.78 -15.72 -3.59
CA VAL A 143 -24.80 -17.04 -2.95
C VAL A 143 -23.67 -17.12 -1.94
N PHE A 144 -24.01 -17.19 -0.65
CA PHE A 144 -23.06 -17.22 0.44
C PHE A 144 -22.85 -18.63 1.01
N ASP A 145 -21.59 -19.02 1.20
CA ASP A 145 -21.22 -20.31 1.77
C ASP A 145 -21.20 -20.25 3.31
N GLY A 146 -22.07 -21.06 3.93
CA GLY A 146 -22.21 -21.11 5.39
C GLY A 146 -21.05 -21.80 6.11
N GLU A 147 -20.35 -22.74 5.46
CA GLU A 147 -19.19 -23.43 6.03
C GLU A 147 -17.97 -22.51 6.04
N ALA A 148 -17.76 -21.76 4.96
CA ALA A 148 -16.71 -20.73 4.91
C ALA A 148 -16.95 -19.61 5.94
N ILE A 149 -18.21 -19.18 6.13
CA ILE A 149 -18.56 -18.18 7.15
C ILE A 149 -18.34 -18.74 8.58
N ALA A 150 -18.77 -19.97 8.83
CA ALA A 150 -18.52 -20.65 10.12
C ALA A 150 -17.02 -20.82 10.40
N HIS A 151 -16.22 -21.18 9.40
CA HIS A 151 -14.77 -21.28 9.53
C HIS A 151 -14.12 -19.98 10.00
N TYR A 152 -14.41 -18.84 9.36
CA TYR A 152 -13.85 -17.55 9.78
C TYR A 152 -14.34 -17.12 11.16
N HIS A 153 -15.56 -17.49 11.58
CA HIS A 153 -15.97 -17.33 12.98
C HIS A 153 -15.10 -18.15 13.94
N GLU A 154 -14.75 -19.40 13.63
CA GLU A 154 -13.85 -20.22 14.46
C GLU A 154 -12.44 -19.61 14.56
N VAL A 155 -11.90 -19.09 13.45
CA VAL A 155 -10.62 -18.38 13.43
C VAL A 155 -10.64 -17.17 14.36
N LEU A 156 -11.69 -16.35 14.26
CA LEU A 156 -11.86 -15.16 15.10
C LEU A 156 -12.05 -15.50 16.58
N ASP A 157 -12.80 -16.54 16.90
CA ASP A 157 -12.99 -16.98 18.29
C ASP A 157 -11.71 -17.56 18.88
N ALA A 158 -10.93 -18.32 18.10
CA ALA A 158 -9.62 -18.84 18.51
C ALA A 158 -8.60 -17.71 18.76
N LEU A 159 -8.56 -16.70 17.89
CA LEU A 159 -7.70 -15.51 18.07
C LEU A 159 -8.07 -14.76 19.35
N ARG A 160 -9.36 -14.49 19.57
CA ARG A 160 -9.84 -13.81 20.78
C ARG A 160 -9.57 -14.62 22.05
N ALA A 161 -9.75 -15.94 22.02
CA ALA A 161 -9.42 -16.84 23.13
C ALA A 161 -7.90 -16.89 23.41
N ALA A 162 -7.06 -16.73 22.38
CA ALA A 162 -5.62 -16.61 22.50
C ALA A 162 -5.13 -15.25 23.04
N GLY A 163 -6.00 -14.24 23.12
CA GLY A 163 -5.64 -12.86 23.46
C GLY A 163 -5.09 -12.05 22.28
N ILE A 164 -5.32 -12.50 21.05
CA ILE A 164 -4.81 -11.90 19.82
C ILE A 164 -5.95 -11.13 19.14
N ALA A 165 -5.78 -9.82 18.96
CA ALA A 165 -6.75 -8.97 18.28
C ALA A 165 -6.73 -9.23 16.75
N PRO A 166 -7.86 -9.58 16.12
CA PRO A 166 -7.90 -9.72 14.67
C PRO A 166 -7.91 -8.37 13.95
N MET A 167 -7.29 -8.33 12.77
CA MET A 167 -7.43 -7.29 11.76
C MET A 167 -7.78 -7.93 10.41
N ILE A 168 -9.02 -7.72 9.94
CA ILE A 168 -9.52 -8.34 8.70
C ILE A 168 -9.19 -7.46 7.49
N THR A 169 -8.62 -8.06 6.45
CA THR A 169 -8.50 -7.46 5.12
C THR A 169 -9.57 -8.01 4.18
N LEU A 170 -10.41 -7.14 3.62
CA LEU A 170 -11.55 -7.51 2.77
C LEU A 170 -11.13 -7.88 1.34
N PHE A 171 -10.15 -7.19 0.77
CA PHE A 171 -9.62 -7.51 -0.56
C PHE A 171 -8.09 -7.54 -0.55
N HIS A 172 -7.51 -8.68 -0.91
CA HIS A 172 -6.08 -8.90 -1.03
C HIS A 172 -5.78 -9.66 -2.34
N PHE A 173 -5.93 -8.95 -3.46
CA PHE A 173 -5.65 -9.36 -4.85
C PHE A 173 -6.50 -10.50 -5.44
N THR A 174 -7.13 -11.34 -4.62
CA THR A 174 -8.10 -12.33 -5.08
C THR A 174 -9.50 -11.73 -5.25
N ILE A 175 -10.13 -12.02 -6.38
CA ILE A 175 -11.55 -11.78 -6.63
C ILE A 175 -12.24 -13.05 -7.10
N PRO A 176 -13.53 -13.26 -6.79
CA PRO A 176 -14.27 -14.41 -7.30
C PRO A 176 -14.25 -14.47 -8.83
N ALA A 177 -14.19 -15.68 -9.35
CA ALA A 177 -14.28 -16.01 -10.77
C ALA A 177 -15.41 -15.26 -11.51
N TRP A 178 -16.61 -15.26 -10.91
CA TRP A 178 -17.79 -14.59 -11.45
C TRP A 178 -17.65 -13.07 -11.46
N PHE A 179 -16.92 -12.48 -10.51
CA PHE A 179 -16.71 -11.04 -10.44
C PHE A 179 -15.73 -10.59 -11.53
N GLU A 180 -14.68 -11.37 -11.79
CA GLU A 180 -13.76 -11.14 -12.90
C GLU A 180 -14.46 -11.26 -14.27
N GLU A 181 -15.36 -12.23 -14.44
CA GLU A 181 -16.18 -12.39 -15.65
C GLU A 181 -17.09 -11.17 -15.94
N LEU A 182 -17.57 -10.49 -14.90
CA LEU A 182 -18.31 -9.22 -15.01
C LEU A 182 -17.40 -8.01 -15.29
N GLY A 183 -16.09 -8.21 -15.47
CA GLY A 183 -15.08 -7.16 -15.65
C GLY A 183 -14.46 -6.64 -14.34
N GLY A 184 -14.77 -7.24 -13.19
CA GLY A 184 -14.18 -6.93 -11.90
C GLY A 184 -14.18 -5.44 -11.58
N PHE A 185 -13.03 -4.91 -11.14
CA PHE A 185 -12.82 -3.48 -10.85
C PHE A 185 -12.58 -2.61 -12.10
N GLU A 186 -12.64 -3.13 -13.32
CA GLU A 186 -12.56 -2.33 -14.55
C GLU A 186 -13.82 -1.47 -14.75
N VAL A 187 -14.97 -1.99 -14.29
CA VAL A 187 -16.29 -1.37 -14.44
C VAL A 187 -16.68 -0.67 -13.13
N GLU A 188 -16.89 0.65 -13.14
CA GLU A 188 -17.14 1.44 -11.92
C GLU A 188 -18.42 1.01 -11.16
N SER A 189 -19.46 0.53 -11.86
CA SER A 189 -20.69 0.02 -11.25
C SER A 189 -20.50 -1.29 -10.47
N ASN A 190 -19.48 -2.09 -10.81
CA ASN A 190 -19.21 -3.36 -10.14
C ASN A 190 -18.73 -3.17 -8.69
N ASN A 191 -18.30 -1.96 -8.31
CA ASN A 191 -18.00 -1.61 -6.92
C ASN A 191 -19.16 -1.94 -5.96
N GLY A 192 -20.41 -1.96 -6.44
CA GLY A 192 -21.58 -2.38 -5.66
C GLY A 192 -21.50 -3.82 -5.12
N PHE A 193 -20.92 -4.77 -5.88
CA PHE A 193 -20.73 -6.14 -5.41
C PHE A 193 -19.71 -6.22 -4.28
N PHE A 194 -18.59 -5.50 -4.40
CA PHE A 194 -17.59 -5.45 -3.32
C PHE A 194 -18.13 -4.77 -2.05
N VAL A 195 -18.99 -3.75 -2.20
CA VAL A 195 -19.73 -3.16 -1.07
C VAL A 195 -20.66 -4.17 -0.42
N ALA A 196 -21.45 -4.92 -1.20
CA ALA A 196 -22.35 -5.95 -0.67
C ALA A 196 -21.60 -7.07 0.08
N PHE A 197 -20.49 -7.56 -0.49
CA PHE A 197 -19.59 -8.50 0.17
C PHE A 197 -19.02 -7.95 1.49
N ALA A 198 -18.48 -6.71 1.46
CA ALA A 198 -17.95 -6.06 2.64
C ALA A 198 -19.01 -5.90 3.74
N GLN A 199 -20.23 -5.49 3.38
CA GLN A 199 -21.36 -5.41 4.30
C GLN A 199 -21.71 -6.80 4.89
N ARG A 200 -21.70 -7.87 4.07
CA ARG A 200 -21.94 -9.22 4.60
C ARG A 200 -20.86 -9.65 5.58
N ALA A 201 -19.58 -9.52 5.21
CA ALA A 201 -18.46 -9.84 6.09
C ALA A 201 -18.49 -9.04 7.40
N PHE A 202 -18.87 -7.75 7.35
CA PHE A 202 -19.01 -6.92 8.54
C PHE A 202 -20.20 -7.30 9.41
N ALA A 203 -21.33 -7.71 8.81
CA ALA A 203 -22.50 -8.20 9.56
C ALA A 203 -22.16 -9.46 10.38
N GLU A 204 -21.38 -10.39 9.82
CA GLU A 204 -20.93 -11.59 10.53
C GLU A 204 -19.84 -11.26 11.57
N TYR A 205 -18.75 -10.61 11.14
CA TYR A 205 -17.52 -10.55 11.94
C TYR A 205 -17.32 -9.23 12.71
N GLY A 206 -18.13 -8.20 12.49
CA GLY A 206 -18.02 -6.89 13.14
C GLY A 206 -18.08 -6.94 14.67
N GLY A 207 -18.84 -7.88 15.24
CA GLY A 207 -18.86 -8.13 16.69
C GLY A 207 -17.62 -8.85 17.25
N LYS A 208 -16.68 -9.24 16.38
CA LYS A 208 -15.45 -9.97 16.73
C LYS A 208 -14.16 -9.28 16.27
N CYS A 209 -14.24 -8.26 15.41
CA CYS A 209 -13.08 -7.58 14.82
C CYS A 209 -13.28 -6.05 14.80
N GLU A 210 -12.34 -5.31 15.40
CA GLU A 210 -12.37 -3.85 15.43
C GLU A 210 -11.63 -3.21 14.24
N LEU A 211 -10.54 -3.84 13.76
CA LEU A 211 -9.64 -3.28 12.76
C LEU A 211 -9.93 -3.89 11.37
N TRP A 212 -10.26 -3.04 10.40
CA TRP A 212 -10.67 -3.45 9.05
C TRP A 212 -9.85 -2.74 7.97
N CYS A 213 -9.18 -3.52 7.13
CA CYS A 213 -8.52 -3.05 5.92
C CYS A 213 -9.45 -3.31 4.72
N THR A 214 -9.84 -2.27 3.99
CA THR A 214 -10.73 -2.45 2.83
C THR A 214 -9.99 -3.08 1.65
N VAL A 215 -8.84 -2.51 1.28
CA VAL A 215 -8.06 -2.90 0.10
C VAL A 215 -6.60 -2.98 0.51
N ASN A 216 -5.94 -4.10 0.18
CA ASN A 216 -4.49 -4.20 0.18
C ASN A 216 -3.91 -3.58 -1.10
N GLU A 217 -2.92 -2.69 -0.94
CA GLU A 217 -1.99 -2.24 -1.99
C GLU A 217 -2.63 -2.06 -3.37
N PRO A 218 -3.58 -1.12 -3.54
CA PRO A 218 -4.31 -0.96 -4.79
C PRO A 218 -3.39 -0.69 -5.99
N GLU A 219 -2.24 -0.02 -5.76
CA GLU A 219 -1.17 0.20 -6.73
C GLU A 219 -0.42 -1.09 -7.13
N VAL A 220 -0.23 -2.06 -6.24
CA VAL A 220 0.49 -3.32 -6.54
C VAL A 220 -0.40 -4.22 -7.38
N TYR A 221 -1.70 -4.31 -7.03
CA TYR A 221 -2.70 -4.98 -7.85
C TYR A 221 -2.77 -4.38 -9.27
N VAL A 222 -2.74 -3.05 -9.37
CA VAL A 222 -2.81 -2.33 -10.64
C VAL A 222 -1.52 -2.45 -11.45
N GLU A 223 -0.34 -2.37 -10.83
CA GLU A 223 0.95 -2.62 -11.50
C GLU A 223 0.94 -4.04 -12.06
N GLY A 224 0.74 -5.03 -11.19
CA GLY A 224 0.84 -6.44 -11.54
C GLY A 224 -0.20 -6.87 -12.58
N GLY A 225 -1.47 -6.49 -12.40
CA GLY A 225 -2.57 -6.97 -13.22
C GLY A 225 -2.79 -6.20 -14.53
N TYR A 226 -2.40 -4.93 -14.59
CA TYR A 226 -2.79 -4.00 -15.67
C TYR A 226 -1.64 -3.20 -16.28
N SER A 227 -0.46 -3.13 -15.66
CA SER A 227 0.72 -2.44 -16.20
C SER A 227 1.81 -3.42 -16.66
N SER A 228 2.32 -4.27 -15.76
CA SER A 228 3.31 -5.29 -16.07
C SER A 228 2.69 -6.56 -16.66
N GLY A 229 1.45 -6.87 -16.27
CA GLY A 229 0.71 -8.06 -16.72
C GLY A 229 1.19 -9.37 -16.07
N LYS A 230 1.95 -9.28 -14.97
CA LYS A 230 2.44 -10.44 -14.21
C LYS A 230 1.33 -11.14 -13.43
N PHE A 231 0.41 -10.39 -12.85
CA PHE A 231 -0.74 -10.91 -12.08
C PHE A 231 -1.97 -11.04 -12.99
N PRO A 232 -3.01 -11.81 -12.63
CA PRO A 232 -4.31 -11.70 -13.29
C PRO A 232 -4.84 -10.25 -13.26
N PRO A 233 -5.50 -9.75 -14.34
CA PRO A 233 -5.89 -10.44 -15.57
C PRO A 233 -4.82 -10.44 -16.69
N CYS A 234 -3.54 -10.22 -16.37
CA CYS A 234 -2.40 -10.15 -17.31
C CYS A 234 -2.51 -9.07 -18.40
N LYS A 235 -3.17 -7.95 -18.10
CA LYS A 235 -3.31 -6.82 -19.02
C LYS A 235 -2.09 -5.89 -18.96
N GLN A 236 -1.81 -5.22 -20.07
CA GLN A 236 -0.75 -4.22 -20.22
C GLN A 236 -1.33 -2.95 -20.86
N ASP A 237 -2.29 -2.35 -20.15
CA ASP A 237 -3.05 -1.17 -20.58
C ASP A 237 -3.00 -0.11 -19.47
N MET A 238 -2.22 0.95 -19.71
CA MET A 238 -2.04 2.03 -18.73
C MET A 238 -3.31 2.87 -18.50
N HIS A 239 -4.22 2.96 -19.48
CA HIS A 239 -5.49 3.66 -19.29
C HIS A 239 -6.40 2.85 -18.39
N LEU A 240 -6.49 1.54 -18.63
CA LEU A 240 -7.24 0.62 -17.79
C LEU A 240 -6.65 0.55 -16.36
N ALA A 241 -5.32 0.52 -16.22
CA ALA A 241 -4.64 0.61 -14.93
C ALA A 241 -5.08 1.86 -14.13
N ALA A 242 -5.16 3.03 -14.79
CA ALA A 242 -5.65 4.25 -14.16
C ALA A 242 -7.13 4.18 -13.75
N VAL A 243 -7.98 3.55 -14.59
CA VAL A 243 -9.40 3.33 -14.29
C VAL A 243 -9.59 2.40 -13.11
N VAL A 244 -8.88 1.26 -13.06
CA VAL A 244 -8.96 0.28 -11.97
C VAL A 244 -8.45 0.87 -10.66
N LEU A 245 -7.33 1.61 -10.68
CA LEU A 245 -6.83 2.29 -9.48
C LEU A 245 -7.85 3.28 -8.92
N ARG A 246 -8.44 4.11 -9.79
CA ARG A 246 -9.53 5.02 -9.43
C ARG A 246 -10.72 4.25 -8.85
N ASN A 247 -11.13 3.16 -9.48
CA ASN A 247 -12.30 2.37 -9.06
C ASN A 247 -12.09 1.73 -7.69
N LEU A 248 -10.90 1.19 -7.40
CA LEU A 248 -10.53 0.66 -6.09
C LEU A 248 -10.57 1.73 -4.98
N LEU A 249 -10.09 2.94 -5.27
CA LEU A 249 -10.14 4.06 -4.33
C LEU A 249 -11.57 4.57 -4.08
N GLU A 250 -12.40 4.61 -5.12
CA GLU A 250 -13.84 4.90 -4.98
C GLU A 250 -14.56 3.78 -4.22
N ALA A 251 -14.20 2.51 -4.46
CA ALA A 251 -14.75 1.36 -3.73
C ALA A 251 -14.41 1.41 -2.24
N HIS A 252 -13.18 1.78 -1.87
CA HIS A 252 -12.79 2.03 -0.48
C HIS A 252 -13.69 3.08 0.19
N VAL A 253 -13.97 4.20 -0.48
CA VAL A 253 -14.89 5.25 0.04
C VAL A 253 -16.32 4.74 0.21
N LEU A 254 -16.81 3.93 -0.74
CA LEU A 254 -18.15 3.34 -0.66
C LEU A 254 -18.26 2.30 0.46
N VAL A 255 -17.27 1.41 0.60
CA VAL A 255 -17.19 0.42 1.68
C VAL A 255 -17.13 1.12 3.03
N TYR A 256 -16.25 2.10 3.22
CA TYR A 256 -16.17 2.85 4.48
C TYR A 256 -17.53 3.46 4.86
N ALA A 257 -18.18 4.16 3.93
CA ALA A 257 -19.48 4.77 4.19
C ALA A 257 -20.57 3.73 4.52
N ALA A 258 -20.58 2.60 3.81
CA ALA A 258 -21.53 1.52 4.05
C ALA A 258 -21.33 0.87 5.42
N LEU A 259 -20.09 0.54 5.79
CA LEU A 259 -19.78 -0.11 7.06
C LEU A 259 -19.99 0.82 8.26
N LYS A 260 -19.61 2.11 8.15
CA LYS A 260 -19.87 3.11 9.21
C LYS A 260 -21.36 3.32 9.49
N ALA A 261 -22.24 3.06 8.52
CA ALA A 261 -23.69 3.16 8.68
C ALA A 261 -24.34 1.90 9.30
N MET A 262 -23.60 0.79 9.43
CA MET A 262 -24.11 -0.46 10.00
C MET A 262 -24.02 -0.49 11.53
N PRO A 263 -24.79 -1.35 12.21
CA PRO A 263 -24.61 -1.62 13.64
C PRO A 263 -23.15 -2.01 13.96
N GLY A 264 -22.55 -1.36 14.95
CA GLY A 264 -21.12 -1.51 15.29
C GLY A 264 -20.15 -0.68 14.44
N GLY A 265 -20.59 -0.11 13.31
CA GLY A 265 -19.77 0.70 12.40
C GLY A 265 -19.11 1.91 13.06
N ALA A 266 -19.76 2.52 14.05
CA ALA A 266 -19.19 3.65 14.80
C ALA A 266 -17.98 3.26 15.66
N ALA A 267 -17.87 2.00 16.10
CA ALA A 267 -16.75 1.49 16.89
C ALA A 267 -15.62 0.95 15.98
N ALA A 268 -15.97 0.31 14.87
CA ALA A 268 -15.00 -0.26 13.93
C ALA A 268 -14.05 0.82 13.37
N GLN A 269 -12.76 0.50 13.37
CA GLN A 269 -11.68 1.27 12.76
C GLN A 269 -11.44 0.73 11.35
N ILE A 270 -11.59 1.57 10.33
CA ILE A 270 -11.56 1.16 8.92
C ILE A 270 -10.49 1.97 8.18
N GLY A 271 -9.62 1.28 7.43
CA GLY A 271 -8.52 1.88 6.69
C GLY A 271 -8.27 1.26 5.32
N LEU A 272 -7.37 1.89 4.56
CA LEU A 272 -6.77 1.35 3.34
C LEU A 272 -5.30 1.01 3.63
N VAL A 273 -4.76 -0.02 2.98
CA VAL A 273 -3.34 -0.39 3.10
C VAL A 273 -2.60 0.06 1.84
N LYS A 274 -1.45 0.71 2.04
CA LYS A 274 -0.63 1.34 1.00
C LYS A 274 0.80 0.86 1.13
N ASP A 275 1.40 0.32 0.07
CA ASP A 275 2.85 0.13 0.00
C ASP A 275 3.52 1.44 -0.40
N ILE A 276 4.61 1.84 0.26
CA ILE A 276 5.35 3.03 -0.16
C ILE A 276 6.59 2.62 -0.96
N PHE A 277 6.38 2.46 -2.27
CA PHE A 277 7.45 2.38 -3.24
C PHE A 277 8.33 3.65 -3.20
N GLN A 278 9.55 3.54 -2.70
CA GLN A 278 10.47 4.67 -2.66
C GLN A 278 11.21 4.78 -4.01
N PHE A 279 10.82 5.73 -4.88
CA PHE A 279 11.47 5.94 -6.18
C PHE A 279 12.62 6.95 -6.09
N GLU A 280 13.83 6.52 -6.46
CA GLU A 280 15.04 7.34 -6.52
C GLU A 280 15.55 7.41 -7.98
N PRO A 281 16.07 8.55 -8.47
CA PRO A 281 16.68 8.60 -9.80
C PRO A 281 17.97 7.79 -9.83
N TYR A 282 18.16 6.96 -10.85
CA TYR A 282 19.39 6.17 -11.03
C TYR A 282 20.65 7.06 -11.04
N ASN A 283 20.59 8.17 -11.78
CA ASN A 283 21.57 9.24 -11.70
C ASN A 283 20.86 10.52 -11.26
N ALA A 284 21.10 10.98 -10.03
CA ALA A 284 20.53 12.22 -9.49
C ALA A 284 20.87 13.48 -10.33
N TYR A 285 21.94 13.45 -11.13
CA TYR A 285 22.31 14.52 -12.05
C TYR A 285 21.64 14.40 -13.43
N SER A 286 20.92 13.31 -13.72
CA SER A 286 20.12 13.13 -14.94
C SER A 286 18.74 13.78 -14.75
N PRO A 287 18.41 14.87 -15.47
CA PRO A 287 17.08 15.47 -15.39
C PRO A 287 15.99 14.54 -15.94
N LEU A 288 16.36 13.54 -16.77
CA LEU A 288 15.43 12.53 -17.28
C LEU A 288 15.10 11.49 -16.22
N ASP A 289 16.09 10.96 -15.50
CA ASP A 289 15.87 9.99 -14.41
C ASP A 289 15.05 10.64 -13.29
N THR A 290 15.38 11.87 -12.90
CA THR A 290 14.65 12.64 -11.87
C THR A 290 13.22 12.97 -12.28
N ALA A 291 12.99 13.35 -13.54
CA ALA A 291 11.63 13.57 -14.04
C ALA A 291 10.81 12.26 -14.08
N ALA A 292 11.42 11.15 -14.52
CA ALA A 292 10.74 9.87 -14.60
C ALA A 292 10.43 9.29 -13.21
N ALA A 293 11.35 9.40 -12.24
CA ALA A 293 11.12 9.02 -10.85
C ALA A 293 9.96 9.84 -10.25
N SER A 294 9.91 11.14 -10.52
CA SER A 294 8.82 12.01 -10.07
C SER A 294 7.46 11.66 -10.68
N ILE A 295 7.42 11.21 -11.94
CA ILE A 295 6.19 10.77 -12.60
C ILE A 295 5.68 9.46 -11.99
N VAL A 296 6.56 8.47 -11.81
CA VAL A 296 6.16 7.17 -11.25
C VAL A 296 5.77 7.30 -9.77
N ASP A 297 6.49 8.10 -8.97
CA ASP A 297 6.07 8.44 -7.60
C ASP A 297 4.71 9.17 -7.57
N SER A 298 4.49 10.10 -8.51
CA SER A 298 3.20 10.78 -8.62
C SER A 298 2.04 9.83 -8.95
N ILE A 299 2.31 8.73 -9.66
CA ILE A 299 1.32 7.73 -10.04
C ILE A 299 1.11 6.72 -8.91
N MET A 300 2.18 6.08 -8.44
CA MET A 300 2.08 4.95 -7.50
C MET A 300 1.90 5.38 -6.04
N ASN A 301 2.30 6.60 -5.67
CA ASN A 301 2.18 7.10 -4.28
C ASN A 301 1.25 8.32 -4.18
N GLU A 302 1.58 9.45 -4.82
CA GLU A 302 0.81 10.67 -4.60
C GLU A 302 -0.62 10.61 -5.18
N SER A 303 -0.92 9.78 -6.18
CA SER A 303 -2.30 9.69 -6.70
C SER A 303 -3.27 9.23 -5.60
N ILE A 304 -2.85 8.27 -4.78
CA ILE A 304 -3.60 7.70 -3.65
C ILE A 304 -3.51 8.62 -2.43
N LEU A 305 -2.30 9.03 -2.03
CA LEU A 305 -2.11 9.89 -0.86
C LEU A 305 -2.81 11.26 -1.02
N ARG A 306 -2.87 11.81 -2.24
CA ARG A 306 -3.63 13.03 -2.55
C ARG A 306 -5.14 12.81 -2.57
N PHE A 307 -5.60 11.66 -3.07
CA PHE A 307 -7.02 11.29 -2.98
C PHE A 307 -7.46 11.19 -1.50
N LEU A 308 -6.70 10.50 -0.66
CA LEU A 308 -6.97 10.39 0.77
C LEU A 308 -6.78 11.72 1.54
N ARG A 309 -5.92 12.63 1.08
CA ARG A 309 -5.69 13.94 1.75
C ARG A 309 -6.67 15.03 1.33
N THR A 310 -7.06 15.09 0.05
CA THR A 310 -7.83 16.22 -0.52
C THR A 310 -9.02 15.81 -1.37
N GLY A 311 -9.31 14.52 -1.50
CA GLY A 311 -10.36 13.99 -2.38
C GLY A 311 -10.03 14.07 -3.87
N HIS A 312 -8.80 14.43 -4.26
CA HIS A 312 -8.42 14.62 -5.65
C HIS A 312 -7.44 13.54 -6.13
N PHE A 313 -7.95 12.62 -6.94
CA PHE A 313 -7.18 11.62 -7.66
C PHE A 313 -6.68 12.19 -8.99
N SER A 314 -5.42 11.91 -9.30
CA SER A 314 -4.79 12.31 -10.56
C SER A 314 -3.78 11.26 -10.99
N PHE A 315 -4.13 10.51 -12.03
CA PHE A 315 -3.22 9.64 -12.77
C PHE A 315 -2.81 10.34 -14.06
N TRP A 316 -1.55 10.75 -14.16
CA TRP A 316 -1.03 11.43 -15.34
C TRP A 316 0.27 10.80 -15.81
N MET A 317 0.21 10.22 -17.01
CA MET A 317 1.34 9.64 -17.72
C MET A 317 1.45 10.37 -19.07
N PRO A 318 2.51 11.19 -19.29
CA PRO A 318 2.60 12.07 -20.45
C PRO A 318 2.52 11.28 -21.76
N GLY A 319 1.67 11.74 -22.70
CA GLY A 319 1.47 11.10 -23.99
C GLY A 319 0.54 9.88 -24.01
N GLN A 320 0.15 9.34 -22.85
CA GLN A 320 -0.67 8.12 -22.77
C GLN A 320 -1.99 8.30 -22.02
N VAL A 321 -1.93 8.79 -20.77
CA VAL A 321 -3.08 8.80 -19.86
C VAL A 321 -3.16 10.11 -19.09
N ARG A 322 -4.35 10.68 -19.02
CA ARG A 322 -4.67 11.78 -18.10
C ARG A 322 -6.07 11.56 -17.53
N LEU A 323 -6.13 10.86 -16.41
CA LEU A 323 -7.36 10.59 -15.69
C LEU A 323 -7.33 11.35 -14.36
N THR A 324 -8.36 12.16 -14.12
CA THR A 324 -8.57 12.85 -12.84
C THR A 324 -9.97 12.55 -12.33
N ARG A 325 -10.12 12.53 -11.00
CA ARG A 325 -11.40 12.33 -10.33
C ARG A 325 -11.40 13.09 -9.01
N THR A 326 -12.55 13.64 -8.63
CA THR A 326 -12.71 14.31 -7.34
C THR A 326 -13.86 13.67 -6.58
N ASN A 327 -13.59 13.16 -5.37
CA ASN A 327 -14.58 12.71 -4.41
C ASN A 327 -14.28 13.36 -3.06
N THR A 328 -15.08 14.36 -2.69
CA THR A 328 -14.89 15.17 -1.47
C THR A 328 -15.10 14.39 -0.17
N ARG A 329 -15.64 13.16 -0.22
CA ARG A 329 -15.79 12.29 0.96
C ARG A 329 -14.49 11.57 1.33
N ALA A 330 -13.57 11.37 0.39
CA ALA A 330 -12.38 10.53 0.62
C ALA A 330 -11.51 10.97 1.83
N PRO A 331 -11.29 12.27 2.12
CA PRO A 331 -10.55 12.70 3.32
C PRO A 331 -11.19 12.32 4.66
N ALA A 332 -12.49 12.00 4.67
CA ALA A 332 -13.22 11.53 5.84
C ALA A 332 -13.50 10.02 5.81
N SER A 333 -12.99 9.29 4.81
CA SER A 333 -13.35 7.88 4.53
C SER A 333 -12.34 6.84 5.05
N TYR A 334 -11.59 7.17 6.10
CA TYR A 334 -10.66 6.26 6.76
C TYR A 334 -10.36 6.75 8.19
N ASP A 335 -10.28 5.83 9.14
CA ASP A 335 -9.88 6.07 10.53
C ASP A 335 -8.37 5.97 10.70
N PHE A 336 -7.72 5.04 9.97
CA PHE A 336 -6.28 4.80 9.98
C PHE A 336 -5.73 4.57 8.56
N ILE A 337 -4.42 4.63 8.40
CA ILE A 337 -3.70 4.20 7.20
C ILE A 337 -2.82 2.97 7.52
N GLY A 338 -2.95 1.92 6.73
CA GLY A 338 -2.01 0.80 6.73
C GLY A 338 -0.80 1.14 5.86
N LEU A 339 0.40 0.94 6.39
CA LEU A 339 1.66 1.07 5.65
C LEU A 339 2.27 -0.32 5.43
N ASN A 340 2.44 -0.69 4.17
CA ASN A 340 3.36 -1.73 3.76
C ASN A 340 4.67 -1.07 3.33
N TYR A 341 5.81 -1.71 3.61
CA TYR A 341 7.11 -1.21 3.15
C TYR A 341 8.19 -2.28 3.11
N TYR A 342 8.88 -2.35 1.97
CA TYR A 342 9.97 -3.29 1.71
C TYR A 342 11.29 -2.61 1.34
N SER A 343 11.33 -1.81 0.25
CA SER A 343 12.59 -1.32 -0.34
C SER A 343 12.44 -0.02 -1.17
N HIS A 344 13.44 0.30 -2.00
CA HIS A 344 13.43 1.36 -3.02
C HIS A 344 13.69 0.84 -4.44
N HIS A 345 13.22 1.60 -5.42
CA HIS A 345 13.49 1.40 -6.83
C HIS A 345 14.30 2.59 -7.38
N HIS A 346 15.38 2.28 -8.09
CA HIS A 346 16.10 3.26 -8.90
C HIS A 346 15.48 3.33 -10.30
N VAL A 347 15.32 4.54 -10.80
CA VAL A 347 14.66 4.83 -12.08
C VAL A 347 15.69 5.28 -13.11
N ARG A 348 15.90 4.51 -14.19
CA ARG A 348 16.85 4.85 -15.27
C ARG A 348 16.15 5.02 -16.62
N VAL A 349 16.16 6.24 -17.15
CA VAL A 349 15.72 6.54 -18.53
C VAL A 349 16.84 6.17 -19.51
N ARG A 350 16.48 5.59 -20.65
CA ARG A 350 17.42 5.10 -21.68
C ARG A 350 16.87 5.36 -23.07
N LEU A 351 17.76 5.37 -24.06
CA LEU A 351 17.33 5.26 -25.45
C LEU A 351 16.94 3.79 -25.72
N PRO A 352 15.75 3.52 -26.28
CA PRO A 352 15.36 2.19 -26.73
C PRO A 352 16.39 1.55 -27.67
N SER A 353 16.57 0.25 -27.54
CA SER A 353 17.46 -0.55 -28.39
C SER A 353 16.86 -1.94 -28.63
N ALA A 354 17.37 -2.66 -29.63
CA ALA A 354 16.91 -4.02 -29.93
C ALA A 354 17.09 -5.04 -28.78
N ARG A 355 17.85 -4.70 -27.72
CA ARG A 355 18.02 -5.53 -26.51
C ARG A 355 17.33 -4.98 -25.27
N ALA A 356 16.85 -3.74 -25.32
CA ALA A 356 16.12 -3.05 -24.26
C ALA A 356 15.15 -2.09 -24.95
N PRO A 357 13.99 -2.58 -25.44
CA PRO A 357 13.11 -1.80 -26.29
C PRO A 357 12.30 -0.73 -25.54
N HIS A 358 12.38 -0.70 -24.21
CA HIS A 358 11.67 0.23 -23.34
C HIS A 358 12.57 1.43 -22.97
N PRO A 359 12.04 2.67 -23.00
CA PRO A 359 12.84 3.88 -22.70
C PRO A 359 13.12 4.07 -21.20
N PHE A 360 12.73 3.12 -20.35
CA PHE A 360 12.70 3.23 -18.89
C PHE A 360 12.92 1.85 -18.28
N GLU A 361 13.55 1.80 -17.10
CA GLU A 361 13.68 0.57 -16.31
C GLU A 361 13.63 0.90 -14.82
N LEU A 362 12.88 0.09 -14.05
CA LEU A 362 13.01 0.01 -12.59
C LEU A 362 14.17 -0.93 -12.27
N LEU A 363 15.09 -0.44 -11.44
CA LEU A 363 16.27 -1.16 -11.00
C LEU A 363 16.31 -1.23 -9.49
N HIS A 364 16.52 -2.42 -8.94
CA HIS A 364 17.09 -2.53 -7.61
C HIS A 364 18.60 -2.53 -7.76
N LEU A 365 19.25 -1.47 -7.28
CA LEU A 365 20.70 -1.41 -7.22
C LEU A 365 21.17 -1.82 -5.83
N PRO A 366 22.19 -2.68 -5.71
CA PRO A 366 23.03 -2.61 -4.54
C PRO A 366 23.68 -1.21 -4.54
N ARG A 367 23.45 -0.43 -3.48
CA ARG A 367 24.48 0.52 -3.05
C ARG A 367 25.75 -0.30 -2.77
N GLU A 368 26.93 0.29 -2.87
CA GLU A 368 28.20 -0.45 -2.63
C GLU A 368 28.25 -1.12 -1.22
N GLU A 369 27.39 -0.68 -0.30
CA GLU A 369 27.22 -1.16 1.07
C GLU A 369 25.84 -1.80 1.37
N ALA A 370 24.90 -1.86 0.41
CA ALA A 370 23.55 -2.37 0.66
C ALA A 370 23.49 -3.90 0.68
N LEU A 371 22.85 -4.45 1.72
CA LEU A 371 22.54 -5.89 1.80
C LEU A 371 21.35 -6.20 0.88
N MET A 372 21.57 -7.06 -0.11
CA MET A 372 20.50 -7.56 -0.99
C MET A 372 19.72 -8.69 -0.31
N THR A 373 18.44 -8.78 -0.63
CA THR A 373 17.54 -9.88 -0.23
C THR A 373 17.54 -10.99 -1.28
N ASP A 374 16.94 -12.14 -0.96
CA ASP A 374 16.79 -13.24 -1.91
C ASP A 374 15.83 -12.88 -3.08
N LEU A 375 15.03 -11.81 -2.94
CA LEU A 375 14.19 -11.23 -4.00
C LEU A 375 14.83 -10.01 -4.69
N ALA A 376 16.16 -10.03 -4.85
CA ALA A 376 16.90 -9.07 -5.69
C ALA A 376 16.66 -7.57 -5.39
N TYR A 377 16.19 -7.22 -4.19
CA TYR A 377 16.05 -5.83 -3.74
C TYR A 377 16.92 -5.55 -2.51
N PRO A 378 17.42 -4.32 -2.30
CA PRO A 378 18.23 -3.99 -1.13
C PRO A 378 17.39 -3.76 0.14
N MET A 379 17.96 -4.06 1.30
CA MET A 379 17.45 -3.61 2.59
C MET A 379 17.62 -2.09 2.73
N TYR A 380 16.55 -1.35 3.03
CA TYR A 380 16.58 0.12 3.09
C TYR A 380 15.75 0.72 4.26
N PRO A 381 16.28 0.67 5.50
CA PRO A 381 15.59 1.15 6.70
C PRO A 381 15.36 2.67 6.75
N GLU A 382 16.19 3.51 6.11
CA GLU A 382 15.91 4.96 6.01
C GLU A 382 14.67 5.22 5.16
N GLY A 383 14.48 4.45 4.07
CA GLY A 383 13.28 4.50 3.24
C GLY A 383 12.02 4.16 4.04
N PHE A 384 12.11 3.21 4.99
CA PHE A 384 11.01 2.87 5.90
C PHE A 384 10.63 4.05 6.81
N TYR A 385 11.62 4.74 7.39
CA TYR A 385 11.37 5.96 8.16
C TYR A 385 10.76 7.08 7.28
N HIS A 386 11.26 7.28 6.07
CA HIS A 386 10.71 8.25 5.14
C HIS A 386 9.27 7.91 4.71
N ALA A 387 8.95 6.63 4.53
CA ALA A 387 7.59 6.15 4.29
C ALA A 387 6.65 6.46 5.45
N LEU A 388 7.06 6.15 6.69
CA LEU A 388 6.32 6.47 7.92
C LEU A 388 6.03 7.97 8.04
N VAL A 389 7.06 8.82 7.86
CA VAL A 389 6.92 10.29 7.87
C VAL A 389 6.05 10.79 6.71
N ARG A 390 6.03 10.09 5.56
CA ARG A 390 5.19 10.44 4.41
C ARG A 390 3.72 10.16 4.69
N VAL A 391 3.36 8.97 5.17
CA VAL A 391 1.97 8.61 5.48
C VAL A 391 1.44 9.33 6.72
N GLY A 392 2.30 9.62 7.70
CA GLY A 392 1.95 10.42 8.89
C GLY A 392 1.41 11.82 8.57
N LYS A 393 1.74 12.39 7.39
CA LYS A 393 1.19 13.67 6.90
C LYS A 393 -0.30 13.62 6.54
N LEU A 394 -0.93 12.44 6.56
CA LEU A 394 -2.39 12.30 6.49
C LEU A 394 -3.09 12.70 7.80
N GLY A 395 -2.36 12.82 8.92
CA GLY A 395 -2.93 13.20 10.21
C GLY A 395 -3.85 12.12 10.82
N LYS A 396 -3.61 10.85 10.46
CA LYS A 396 -4.34 9.67 10.95
C LYS A 396 -3.35 8.68 11.59
N PRO A 397 -3.81 7.83 12.52
CA PRO A 397 -3.05 6.68 13.01
C PRO A 397 -2.50 5.83 11.88
N VAL A 398 -1.27 5.36 12.07
CA VAL A 398 -0.56 4.46 11.15
C VAL A 398 -0.47 3.08 11.80
N TYR A 399 -0.73 2.03 11.03
CA TYR A 399 -0.29 0.68 11.37
C TYR A 399 0.68 0.22 10.30
N VAL A 400 1.85 -0.29 10.66
CA VAL A 400 2.74 -0.95 9.68
C VAL A 400 2.16 -2.32 9.43
N THR A 401 1.31 -2.44 8.40
CA THR A 401 0.51 -3.63 8.11
C THR A 401 1.29 -4.75 7.43
N GLU A 402 2.44 -4.42 6.81
CA GLU A 402 3.45 -5.37 6.37
C GLU A 402 4.85 -4.73 6.42
N SER A 403 5.82 -5.50 6.89
CA SER A 403 7.24 -5.23 6.65
C SER A 403 8.01 -6.53 6.86
N GLY A 404 8.81 -6.92 5.87
CA GLY A 404 9.39 -8.26 5.79
C GLY A 404 10.59 -8.33 4.86
N VAL A 405 11.24 -9.49 4.84
CA VAL A 405 12.37 -9.75 3.94
C VAL A 405 12.39 -11.20 3.48
N ALA A 406 12.56 -11.39 2.17
CA ALA A 406 12.89 -12.68 1.57
C ALA A 406 14.34 -13.05 1.92
N ASP A 407 14.49 -14.10 2.73
CA ASP A 407 15.75 -14.61 3.25
C ASP A 407 15.55 -16.08 3.69
N ALA A 408 15.89 -17.00 2.80
CA ALA A 408 15.76 -18.44 3.01
C ALA A 408 16.75 -19.00 4.04
N ARG A 409 17.85 -18.29 4.30
CA ARG A 409 18.95 -18.71 5.19
C ARG A 409 18.83 -18.12 6.59
N ASP A 410 17.97 -17.13 6.77
CA ASP A 410 17.75 -16.35 8.00
C ASP A 410 18.98 -15.55 8.47
N ASP A 411 19.92 -15.25 7.56
CA ASP A 411 21.17 -14.55 7.89
C ASP A 411 21.06 -13.03 7.89
N ILE A 412 20.02 -12.46 7.25
CA ILE A 412 19.75 -11.01 7.24
C ILE A 412 18.43 -10.61 7.90
N ARG A 413 17.44 -11.51 8.04
CA ARG A 413 16.11 -11.19 8.64
C ARG A 413 16.22 -10.68 10.08
N SER A 414 17.11 -11.26 10.86
CA SER A 414 17.43 -10.80 12.22
C SER A 414 17.98 -9.37 12.25
N LEU A 415 18.73 -8.96 11.22
CA LEU A 415 19.27 -7.61 11.08
C LEU A 415 18.23 -6.63 10.50
N HIS A 416 17.39 -7.09 9.56
CA HIS A 416 16.24 -6.35 9.03
C HIS A 416 15.31 -5.91 10.17
N LEU A 417 14.86 -6.86 11.00
CA LEU A 417 14.00 -6.58 12.16
C LEU A 417 14.60 -5.49 13.05
N ARG A 418 15.88 -5.62 13.43
CA ARG A 418 16.60 -4.64 14.26
C ARG A 418 16.66 -3.25 13.63
N ARG A 419 17.04 -3.14 12.35
CA ARG A 419 17.20 -1.84 11.65
C ARG A 419 15.85 -1.17 11.37
N TYR A 420 14.83 -1.93 10.97
CA TYR A 420 13.50 -1.39 10.64
C TYR A 420 12.72 -1.01 11.90
N LEU A 421 12.79 -1.82 12.98
CA LEU A 421 12.17 -1.46 14.26
C LEU A 421 12.86 -0.27 14.94
N TYR A 422 14.17 -0.09 14.73
CA TYR A 422 14.87 1.15 15.09
C TYR A 422 14.35 2.36 14.29
N ALA A 423 14.27 2.25 12.97
CA ALA A 423 13.75 3.31 12.10
C ALA A 423 12.30 3.72 12.47
N LEU A 424 11.46 2.74 12.81
CA LEU A 424 10.11 2.94 13.35
C LEU A 424 10.12 3.62 14.72
N SER A 425 10.99 3.22 15.63
CA SER A 425 11.16 3.87 16.93
C SER A 425 11.61 5.34 16.79
N CYS A 426 12.38 5.68 15.75
CA CYS A 426 12.71 7.07 15.42
C CYS A 426 11.49 7.84 14.90
N ALA A 427 10.71 7.27 13.97
CA ALA A 427 9.49 7.91 13.47
C ALA A 427 8.47 8.19 14.59
N LEU A 428 8.32 7.26 15.54
CA LEU A 428 7.54 7.44 16.77
C LEU A 428 8.07 8.60 17.63
N ALA A 429 9.39 8.68 17.84
CA ALA A 429 10.03 9.74 18.61
C ALA A 429 9.89 11.13 17.94
N ASP A 430 9.85 11.17 16.61
CA ASP A 430 9.63 12.38 15.80
C ASP A 430 8.14 12.74 15.64
N GLY A 431 7.23 11.99 16.29
CA GLY A 431 5.81 12.33 16.45
C GLY A 431 4.85 11.70 15.44
N VAL A 432 5.26 10.68 14.69
CA VAL A 432 4.32 9.89 13.87
C VAL A 432 3.49 8.97 14.78
N ASP A 433 2.16 9.08 14.72
CA ASP A 433 1.22 8.24 15.49
C ASP A 433 1.15 6.82 14.90
N VAL A 434 2.15 5.98 15.19
CA VAL A 434 2.18 4.56 14.79
C VAL A 434 1.69 3.69 15.95
N ARG A 435 0.70 2.84 15.69
CA ARG A 435 0.00 2.06 16.74
C ARG A 435 0.20 0.54 16.66
N GLY A 436 0.86 0.05 15.62
CA GLY A 436 1.28 -1.35 15.55
C GLY A 436 2.24 -1.67 14.42
N TYR A 437 2.88 -2.84 14.55
CA TYR A 437 3.78 -3.43 13.57
C TYR A 437 3.39 -4.88 13.31
N TYR A 438 3.15 -5.20 12.04
CA TYR A 438 2.81 -6.53 11.56
C TYR A 438 3.95 -7.02 10.65
N HIS A 439 4.64 -8.06 11.09
CA HIS A 439 5.71 -8.65 10.30
C HIS A 439 5.14 -9.44 9.11
N TRP A 440 5.71 -9.22 7.93
CA TRP A 440 5.48 -10.10 6.77
C TRP A 440 6.60 -11.16 6.74
N THR A 441 6.33 -12.41 7.11
CA THR A 441 5.04 -13.03 7.49
C THR A 441 5.25 -14.04 8.63
N LEU A 442 4.17 -14.65 9.14
CA LEU A 442 4.29 -15.71 10.16
C LEU A 442 5.10 -16.89 9.63
N MET A 443 4.74 -17.43 8.46
CA MET A 443 5.33 -18.63 7.89
C MET A 443 5.57 -18.47 6.39
N ASP A 444 6.57 -19.18 5.84
CA ASP A 444 6.79 -19.18 4.39
C ASP A 444 5.50 -19.57 3.66
N ASN A 445 5.15 -18.82 2.62
CA ASN A 445 3.85 -18.86 1.95
C ASN A 445 4.02 -18.90 0.42
N PHE A 446 2.90 -18.88 -0.31
CA PHE A 446 2.91 -18.75 -1.77
C PHE A 446 3.10 -17.27 -2.16
N GLU A 447 4.30 -16.87 -2.58
CA GLU A 447 4.63 -15.50 -2.97
C GLU A 447 4.21 -15.21 -4.43
N TRP A 448 2.89 -15.24 -4.67
CA TRP A 448 2.27 -14.75 -5.90
C TRP A 448 2.91 -15.32 -7.18
N ALA A 449 3.44 -14.45 -8.06
CA ALA A 449 4.07 -14.86 -9.31
C ALA A 449 5.45 -15.55 -9.13
N GLU A 450 6.09 -15.41 -7.96
CA GLU A 450 7.37 -16.04 -7.62
C GLU A 450 7.17 -17.42 -6.96
N GLY A 451 5.93 -17.77 -6.60
CA GLY A 451 5.57 -19.04 -5.98
C GLY A 451 6.27 -19.25 -4.63
N TYR A 452 6.75 -20.47 -4.37
CA TYR A 452 7.39 -20.82 -3.09
C TYR A 452 8.90 -20.53 -3.03
N ALA A 453 9.48 -19.85 -4.02
CA ALA A 453 10.92 -19.59 -4.05
C ALA A 453 11.32 -18.57 -2.96
N ALA A 454 10.55 -17.48 -2.84
CA ALA A 454 10.73 -16.50 -1.78
C ALA A 454 10.36 -17.08 -0.41
N LYS A 455 11.23 -16.84 0.58
CA LYS A 455 11.04 -17.29 1.96
C LYS A 455 11.00 -16.07 2.86
N PHE A 456 9.80 -15.62 3.25
CA PHE A 456 9.59 -14.45 4.11
C PHE A 456 9.37 -14.79 5.59
N GLY A 457 8.94 -16.01 5.89
CA GLY A 457 8.34 -16.35 7.18
C GLY A 457 9.31 -16.44 8.35
N LEU A 458 8.85 -16.08 9.54
CA LEU A 458 9.53 -16.38 10.82
C LEU A 458 9.59 -17.89 11.09
N PHE A 459 8.63 -18.65 10.56
CA PHE A 459 8.65 -20.09 10.52
C PHE A 459 8.87 -20.57 9.08
N ALA A 460 9.86 -21.43 8.88
CA ALA A 460 9.97 -22.19 7.64
C ALA A 460 8.77 -23.11 7.52
N CYS A 461 8.08 -23.06 6.38
CA CYS A 461 6.98 -23.96 6.06
C CYS A 461 7.23 -24.56 4.67
N ASP A 462 7.23 -25.89 4.60
CA ASP A 462 7.29 -26.62 3.34
C ASP A 462 5.88 -27.09 2.96
N PRO A 463 5.38 -26.75 1.75
CA PRO A 463 4.00 -27.02 1.37
C PRO A 463 3.67 -28.52 1.14
N GLN A 464 4.66 -29.43 1.24
CA GLN A 464 4.43 -30.87 1.18
C GLN A 464 4.36 -31.51 2.57
N SER A 465 5.29 -31.15 3.46
CA SER A 465 5.35 -31.68 4.83
C SER A 465 4.46 -30.94 5.82
N GLN A 466 4.12 -29.68 5.53
CA GLN A 466 3.29 -28.79 6.34
C GLN A 466 3.83 -28.47 7.74
N VAL A 467 5.05 -28.90 8.05
CA VAL A 467 5.74 -28.63 9.32
C VAL A 467 6.21 -27.18 9.37
N ARG A 468 5.85 -26.48 10.45
CA ARG A 468 6.38 -25.14 10.77
C ARG A 468 7.62 -25.28 11.63
N VAL A 469 8.77 -24.79 11.14
CA VAL A 469 10.05 -24.82 11.87
C VAL A 469 10.50 -23.39 12.19
N PRO A 470 10.68 -23.00 13.46
CA PRO A 470 11.07 -21.63 13.81
C PRO A 470 12.46 -21.29 13.26
N ARG A 471 12.59 -20.11 12.64
CA ARG A 471 13.87 -19.52 12.27
C ARG A 471 14.46 -18.70 13.43
N PRO A 472 15.79 -18.51 13.53
CA PRO A 472 16.44 -17.68 14.56
C PRO A 472 15.83 -16.26 14.75
N SER A 473 15.39 -15.63 13.67
CA SER A 473 14.69 -14.34 13.62
C SER A 473 13.37 -14.32 14.41
N ALA A 474 12.67 -15.44 14.52
CA ALA A 474 11.48 -15.58 15.35
C ALA A 474 11.81 -15.27 16.83
N ASP A 475 12.94 -15.77 17.33
CA ASP A 475 13.40 -15.48 18.69
C ASP A 475 13.91 -14.04 18.84
N VAL A 476 14.43 -13.42 17.77
CA VAL A 476 14.77 -11.98 17.77
C VAL A 476 13.51 -11.14 17.97
N LEU A 477 12.45 -11.38 17.19
CA LEU A 477 11.19 -10.65 17.33
C LEU A 477 10.56 -10.87 18.71
N ARG A 478 10.48 -12.14 19.16
CA ARG A 478 9.96 -12.50 20.49
C ARG A 478 10.66 -11.75 21.62
N ARG A 479 12.00 -11.61 21.57
CA ARG A 479 12.76 -10.87 22.60
C ARG A 479 12.51 -9.36 22.56
N ILE A 480 12.30 -8.78 21.37
CA ILE A 480 11.94 -7.35 21.25
C ILE A 480 10.56 -7.08 21.85
N ILE A 481 9.57 -7.93 21.51
CA ILE A 481 8.22 -7.88 22.09
C ILE A 481 8.27 -8.03 23.61
N ALA A 482 9.02 -8.99 24.13
CA ALA A 482 9.16 -9.22 25.56
C ALA A 482 9.76 -8.01 26.33
N ARG A 483 10.74 -7.30 25.73
CA ARG A 483 11.33 -6.06 26.30
C ARG A 483 10.37 -4.87 26.28
N HIS A 484 9.44 -4.83 25.33
CA HIS A 484 8.34 -3.86 25.34
C HIS A 484 7.32 -4.21 26.43
N ALA A 485 6.91 -5.48 26.51
CA ALA A 485 5.96 -5.97 27.51
C ALA A 485 6.46 -5.83 28.97
N SER A 486 7.78 -5.92 29.22
CA SER A 486 8.38 -5.69 30.55
C SER A 486 8.45 -4.21 30.97
N GLY A 487 8.14 -3.28 30.07
CA GLY A 487 8.23 -1.84 30.32
C GLY A 487 9.61 -1.23 30.08
N GLU A 488 10.64 -2.03 29.78
CA GLU A 488 12.01 -1.55 29.51
C GLU A 488 12.10 -0.69 28.25
N ALA A 489 11.25 -0.95 27.26
CA ALA A 489 11.20 -0.26 25.97
C ALA A 489 9.98 0.68 25.82
N VAL A 490 9.61 1.42 26.88
CA VAL A 490 8.51 2.40 26.82
C VAL A 490 9.00 3.81 26.44
N LEU A 491 8.28 4.46 25.53
CA LEU A 491 8.45 5.88 25.22
C LEU A 491 8.01 6.75 26.40
N GLN A 492 8.95 7.51 26.97
CA GLN A 492 8.68 8.57 27.95
C GLN A 492 8.50 9.92 27.21
N PRO A 493 7.60 10.81 27.66
CA PRO A 493 7.45 12.14 27.06
C PRO A 493 8.75 12.95 27.10
N ARG A 494 9.21 13.45 25.94
CA ARG A 494 10.41 14.31 25.84
C ARG A 494 10.13 15.76 26.27
N GLU A 495 9.91 15.96 27.57
CA GLU A 495 9.85 17.33 28.15
C GLU A 495 11.26 17.93 28.34
N ALA A 496 12.27 17.09 28.60
CA ALA A 496 13.62 17.54 28.95
C ALA A 496 14.48 18.06 27.77
N GLU A 497 14.29 17.55 26.54
CA GLU A 497 15.18 17.91 25.42
C GLU A 497 14.80 19.21 24.69
N ARG A 498 13.54 19.68 24.81
CA ARG A 498 13.12 20.96 24.19
C ARG A 498 13.90 22.15 24.74
N GLN A 499 14.31 22.11 26.01
CA GLN A 499 15.13 23.16 26.63
C GLN A 499 16.59 23.18 26.11
N ALA A 500 17.12 22.05 25.64
CA ALA A 500 18.49 21.97 25.13
C ALA A 500 18.63 22.48 23.68
N VAL A 501 17.55 22.41 22.88
CA VAL A 501 17.53 22.91 21.50
C VAL A 501 17.29 24.42 21.45
N GLY A 502 16.38 24.95 22.28
CA GLY A 502 16.11 26.39 22.34
C GLY A 502 17.33 27.25 22.73
N ALA A 503 18.33 26.66 23.39
CA ALA A 503 19.60 27.33 23.72
C ALA A 503 20.63 27.35 22.57
N ARG A 504 20.33 26.77 21.40
CA ARG A 504 21.25 26.69 20.25
C ARG A 504 20.80 27.47 19.01
N GLU A 505 19.59 28.02 18.98
CA GLU A 505 19.08 28.76 17.81
C GLU A 505 19.53 30.24 17.74
N GLU A 506 20.14 30.81 18.80
CA GLU A 506 20.53 32.24 18.81
C GLU A 506 21.84 32.58 18.05
N THR A 507 22.54 31.62 17.43
CA THR A 507 23.85 31.89 16.77
C THR A 507 24.06 31.23 15.40
N LEU A 508 23.16 31.50 14.45
CA LEU A 508 23.52 31.48 13.02
C LEU A 508 22.92 32.69 12.27
N PRO A 509 23.72 33.41 11.45
CA PRO A 509 23.23 34.59 10.73
C PRO A 509 22.32 34.19 9.56
N LEU A 510 21.14 34.81 9.49
CA LEU A 510 20.21 34.68 8.38
C LEU A 510 20.84 35.19 7.07
N LEU A 511 20.95 34.32 6.07
CA LEU A 511 21.26 34.73 4.70
C LEU A 511 20.01 35.39 4.08
N PRO A 512 20.12 36.58 3.46
CA PRO A 512 18.99 37.23 2.84
C PRO A 512 18.53 36.46 1.60
N ALA A 513 17.22 36.24 1.49
CA ALA A 513 16.61 35.77 0.27
C ALA A 513 16.63 36.90 -0.77
N ASP A 514 17.44 36.76 -1.83
CA ASP A 514 17.20 37.31 -3.16
C ASP A 514 18.24 36.78 -4.17
N GLY A 515 17.80 35.88 -5.05
CA GLY A 515 18.70 35.18 -5.98
C GLY A 515 19.05 35.99 -7.22
N ARG A 516 20.23 36.63 -7.24
CA ARG A 516 20.95 37.01 -8.48
C ARG A 516 22.46 36.80 -8.33
N PRO A 517 23.16 36.27 -9.35
CA PRO A 517 24.59 35.98 -9.24
C PRO A 517 25.42 37.25 -9.47
N THR A 518 26.20 37.66 -8.48
CA THR A 518 27.21 38.73 -8.61
C THR A 518 28.61 38.13 -8.61
N ALA A 519 29.19 38.01 -9.79
CA ALA A 519 30.64 37.89 -9.92
C ALA A 519 31.26 39.29 -9.77
N SER A 520 32.26 39.44 -8.89
CA SER A 520 33.28 40.48 -9.08
C SER A 520 34.60 40.05 -8.45
N LEU A 521 35.65 40.17 -9.24
CA LEU A 521 37.02 40.27 -8.77
C LEU A 521 37.22 41.62 -8.05
N ALA A 522 38.33 41.72 -7.32
CA ALA A 522 38.70 42.91 -6.54
C ALA A 522 39.00 44.14 -7.42
N GLY A 523 38.86 45.35 -6.84
CA GLY A 523 39.43 46.56 -7.45
C GLY A 523 38.81 47.89 -7.04
N THR A 524 39.31 48.46 -5.94
CA THR A 524 39.57 49.91 -5.75
C THR A 524 38.62 51.00 -6.30
N ALA A 525 38.14 51.80 -5.33
CA ALA A 525 38.25 53.27 -5.29
C ALA A 525 37.26 54.19 -6.04
N ALA A 526 36.49 54.90 -5.20
CA ALA A 526 36.34 56.37 -5.16
C ALA A 526 35.40 57.11 -6.13
N ALA A 527 34.69 58.08 -5.52
CA ALA A 527 34.16 59.33 -6.10
C ALA A 527 33.00 59.21 -7.13
N THR A 528 32.03 60.13 -7.24
CA THR A 528 31.58 61.27 -6.41
C THR A 528 30.19 61.73 -6.91
N ALA A 529 29.46 62.48 -6.07
CA ALA A 529 28.44 63.47 -6.46
C ALA A 529 27.09 63.03 -7.09
N ALA A 530 26.02 63.60 -6.53
CA ALA A 530 24.70 63.78 -7.13
C ALA A 530 24.60 65.24 -7.69
N PRO A 531 23.44 65.86 -8.00
CA PRO A 531 22.06 65.35 -8.18
C PRO A 531 21.30 65.94 -9.42
N ALA A 532 19.99 65.62 -9.50
CA ALA A 532 18.87 66.48 -9.99
C ALA A 532 18.56 66.66 -11.50
N GLY A 533 17.27 66.47 -11.85
CA GLY A 533 16.46 67.55 -12.46
C GLY A 533 15.71 67.34 -13.78
N GLY A 534 14.39 67.07 -13.73
CA GLY A 534 13.37 67.44 -14.75
C GLY A 534 13.39 66.72 -16.12
N PHE A 535 12.33 66.75 -16.96
CA PHE A 535 10.95 67.27 -16.79
C PHE A 535 10.02 66.65 -17.88
N SER A 536 8.72 66.51 -17.58
CA SER A 536 7.55 66.52 -18.50
C SER A 536 7.40 65.53 -19.68
N GLY A 537 6.23 64.87 -19.75
CA GLY A 537 5.35 65.09 -20.92
C GLY A 537 4.53 63.92 -21.50
N VAL A 538 3.22 64.16 -21.63
CA VAL A 538 2.24 63.58 -22.59
C VAL A 538 1.42 62.32 -22.17
N GLN A 539 0.11 62.57 -22.10
CA GLN A 539 -1.08 61.67 -22.02
C GLN A 539 -1.70 61.53 -23.46
N PRO A 540 -2.83 60.82 -23.76
CA PRO A 540 -3.84 60.16 -22.90
C PRO A 540 -4.19 58.68 -23.33
N PRO A 541 -5.43 58.24 -23.67
CA PRO A 541 -6.22 57.31 -22.82
C PRO A 541 -6.69 55.99 -23.52
N PRO A 542 -7.47 55.09 -22.86
CA PRO A 542 -7.81 53.77 -23.39
C PRO A 542 -9.20 53.68 -24.08
N VAL A 543 -9.45 52.58 -24.81
CA VAL A 543 -10.76 52.25 -25.43
C VAL A 543 -11.08 50.75 -25.25
N ALA A 544 -12.36 50.43 -25.07
CA ALA A 544 -12.92 49.08 -24.89
C ALA A 544 -13.99 48.75 -25.96
N ALA A 545 -14.64 47.58 -25.83
CA ALA A 545 -15.77 47.07 -26.64
C ALA A 545 -15.38 46.52 -28.04
N THR A 546 -16.11 45.59 -28.70
CA THR A 546 -17.46 45.01 -28.45
C THR A 546 -17.63 43.64 -29.13
N MET A 547 -18.66 42.86 -28.75
CA MET A 547 -19.22 41.71 -29.51
C MET A 547 -19.89 42.15 -30.83
N PRO A 548 -20.21 41.23 -31.78
CA PRO A 548 -21.60 40.75 -31.89
C PRO A 548 -21.80 39.28 -32.37
N SER A 549 -23.07 38.87 -32.52
CA SER A 549 -23.58 37.56 -33.02
C SER A 549 -24.37 37.76 -34.35
N ALA A 550 -25.01 36.82 -35.07
CA ALA A 550 -25.50 35.44 -34.82
C ALA A 550 -25.74 34.68 -36.17
N VAL A 551 -26.70 33.72 -36.19
CA VAL A 551 -27.37 33.07 -37.36
C VAL A 551 -26.56 31.92 -38.04
N ALA A 552 -26.87 30.61 -37.86
CA ALA A 552 -28.00 29.75 -38.34
C ALA A 552 -27.89 29.32 -39.85
N ALA A 553 -28.30 28.13 -40.35
CA ALA A 553 -28.80 26.84 -39.80
C ALA A 553 -28.72 25.71 -40.89
N GLU A 554 -29.25 24.50 -40.59
CA GLU A 554 -29.49 23.32 -41.49
C GLU A 554 -28.25 22.52 -41.97
N GLY A 555 -28.26 21.17 -42.14
CA GLY A 555 -29.26 20.13 -41.81
C GLY A 555 -28.87 18.71 -42.31
N LEU A 556 -29.66 17.69 -41.92
CA LEU A 556 -29.84 16.33 -42.50
C LEU A 556 -28.89 15.13 -42.19
N ALA A 557 -29.53 14.12 -41.57
CA ALA A 557 -29.57 12.67 -41.89
C ALA A 557 -28.60 11.64 -41.26
N ALA A 558 -29.20 10.55 -40.76
CA ALA A 558 -28.59 9.30 -40.27
C ALA A 558 -28.76 8.16 -41.30
N PRO A 559 -28.12 6.98 -41.09
CA PRO A 559 -28.81 5.83 -40.46
C PRO A 559 -27.93 5.18 -39.36
N SER A 560 -28.42 4.67 -38.23
CA SER A 560 -29.40 3.58 -37.97
C SER A 560 -28.90 2.16 -38.31
N GLY A 561 -28.91 1.28 -37.30
CA GLY A 561 -28.42 -0.09 -37.34
C GLY A 561 -28.24 -0.63 -35.91
N ALA A 562 -29.25 -1.35 -35.40
CA ALA A 562 -29.41 -1.65 -33.98
C ALA A 562 -29.03 -3.09 -33.60
N ALA A 563 -28.66 -3.27 -32.33
CA ALA A 563 -28.82 -4.52 -31.57
C ALA A 563 -29.06 -4.14 -30.10
N GLU A 564 -30.09 -4.70 -29.46
CA GLU A 564 -30.58 -4.27 -28.14
C GLU A 564 -29.86 -4.99 -26.98
N PRO A 565 -29.66 -4.32 -25.82
CA PRO A 565 -29.31 -4.98 -24.57
C PRO A 565 -30.55 -5.35 -23.75
N LEU A 566 -30.48 -6.50 -23.06
CA LEU A 566 -31.51 -6.97 -22.12
C LEU A 566 -31.62 -6.06 -20.88
N GLU A 567 -32.82 -5.57 -20.59
CA GLU A 567 -33.14 -4.92 -19.31
C GLU A 567 -33.25 -5.96 -18.19
N VAL A 568 -32.46 -5.79 -17.12
CA VAL A 568 -32.70 -6.43 -15.82
C VAL A 568 -33.11 -5.36 -14.83
N VAL A 569 -34.39 -5.37 -14.44
CA VAL A 569 -34.96 -4.42 -13.49
C VAL A 569 -34.58 -4.79 -12.06
N ALA A 570 -33.69 -4.02 -11.45
CA ALA A 570 -33.41 -4.05 -10.01
C ALA A 570 -33.87 -2.75 -9.35
N SER A 571 -35.17 -2.67 -9.03
CA SER A 571 -35.77 -1.53 -8.33
C SER A 571 -35.76 -1.75 -6.81
N LEU A 572 -34.91 -0.98 -6.11
CA LEU A 572 -35.00 -0.79 -4.66
C LEU A 572 -35.80 0.50 -4.35
N PRO A 573 -36.75 0.50 -3.41
CA PRO A 573 -37.52 1.68 -3.05
C PRO A 573 -36.72 2.65 -2.16
N PRO A 574 -37.01 3.96 -2.18
CA PRO A 574 -36.36 4.94 -1.32
C PRO A 574 -36.85 4.84 0.14
N LEU A 575 -35.97 5.15 1.10
CA LEU A 575 -36.35 5.34 2.49
C LEU A 575 -37.07 6.69 2.69
N GLU A 576 -38.32 6.65 3.13
CA GLU A 576 -38.96 7.79 3.80
C GLU A 576 -38.77 7.70 5.33
N ALA A 577 -38.59 8.86 5.96
CA ALA A 577 -38.46 8.96 7.41
C ALA A 577 -39.84 8.99 8.08
N ALA A 578 -39.98 8.29 9.22
CA ALA A 578 -41.15 8.36 10.07
C ALA A 578 -40.74 8.65 11.53
N GLU A 579 -40.97 9.87 11.97
CA GLU A 579 -41.13 10.19 13.39
C GLU A 579 -42.53 9.75 13.84
N GLY A 580 -42.69 9.21 15.06
CA GLY A 580 -44.02 8.86 15.58
C GLY A 580 -43.97 8.02 16.86
N GLU A 581 -44.39 8.62 17.97
CA GLU A 581 -44.46 7.98 19.29
C GLU A 581 -45.63 6.98 19.41
N ALA A 582 -45.49 5.92 20.24
CA ALA A 582 -46.26 5.76 21.48
C ALA A 582 -46.40 4.31 22.00
N ARG A 583 -46.13 4.17 23.30
CA ARG A 583 -46.64 3.20 24.32
C ARG A 583 -47.58 2.05 23.91
N GLY A 584 -47.30 0.86 24.43
CA GLY A 584 -48.28 -0.22 24.62
C GLY A 584 -47.71 -1.36 25.48
N ASP A 585 -48.37 -1.70 26.58
CA ASP A 585 -47.98 -2.77 27.51
C ASP A 585 -48.34 -4.19 27.00
N ALA A 586 -47.73 -5.19 27.67
CA ALA A 586 -48.34 -6.45 28.12
C ALA A 586 -47.98 -7.80 27.46
N GLU A 587 -47.69 -8.72 28.40
CA GLU A 587 -47.95 -10.18 28.43
C GLU A 587 -47.09 -11.21 27.67
N VAL A 588 -46.35 -11.95 28.51
CA VAL A 588 -45.86 -13.32 28.33
C VAL A 588 -47.03 -14.31 28.34
N PRO A 589 -46.96 -15.41 27.57
CA PRO A 589 -47.37 -16.71 28.11
C PRO A 589 -46.26 -17.78 28.06
N ARG A 590 -46.34 -18.71 29.00
CA ARG A 590 -45.42 -19.84 29.19
C ARG A 590 -45.66 -20.97 28.18
N ALA A 591 -44.62 -21.76 27.96
CA ALA A 591 -44.72 -23.11 27.40
C ALA A 591 -45.50 -24.09 28.32
N PRO A 592 -46.03 -25.19 27.75
CA PRO A 592 -46.13 -26.48 28.41
C PRO A 592 -45.08 -27.48 27.89
N ALA A 593 -44.85 -28.55 28.65
CA ALA A 593 -43.80 -29.56 28.42
C ALA A 593 -44.37 -30.93 27.98
N SER A 594 -43.48 -31.94 27.93
CA SER A 594 -43.72 -33.37 27.63
C SER A 594 -43.91 -33.72 26.13
N ALA A 595 -43.52 -34.90 25.63
CA ALA A 595 -42.97 -36.09 26.30
C ALA A 595 -41.90 -36.84 25.47
N GLU A 596 -41.27 -37.78 26.17
CA GLU A 596 -40.43 -38.92 25.81
C GLU A 596 -40.69 -39.63 24.46
N GLU A 597 -39.60 -40.09 23.82
CA GLU A 597 -39.35 -41.44 23.23
C GLU A 597 -37.92 -41.38 22.58
N ARG A 598 -36.90 -42.17 22.97
CA ARG A 598 -36.65 -43.60 22.67
C ARG A 598 -37.00 -43.93 21.20
N GLU A 599 -36.07 -44.34 20.35
CA GLU A 599 -35.14 -45.46 20.53
C GLU A 599 -33.90 -45.40 19.60
N THR A 600 -32.96 -46.30 19.87
CA THR A 600 -31.77 -46.68 19.10
C THR A 600 -31.96 -46.85 17.58
N HIS A 601 -30.98 -46.42 16.76
CA HIS A 601 -29.93 -47.36 16.33
C HIS A 601 -28.63 -46.70 15.84
#